data_AF-M6RGH0-F1
#
_entry.id   AF-M6RGH0-F1
#
_cell.length_a   1.000
_cell.length_b   1.000
_cell.length_c   1.000
_cell.angle_alpha   90.00
_cell.angle_beta   90.00
_cell.angle_gamma   90.00
#
_symmetry.space_group_name_H-M   'P 1'
#
loop_
_entity.id
_entity.type
_entity.pdbx_description
1 polymer ?
#
loop_
_entity_poly.entity_id
_entity_poly.type
_entity_poly.pdbx_seq_one_letter_code
_entity_poly.pdbx_strand_id
1 'polypeptide(L)'
;MSAALTLRYYTDAKLYAMAGMASEIGNYVEFVQVFQRAMRRLVYKGHHDNTTRLTELKRVDTGIFEFHDALDNSEKVDPYLNFDVELVEGDVIQAGGREIGILYTPGHNRWHLTPYILGEKIYFTGDLVLQNISSIYAEIDGNLYDYHIFRSSF
;
A
#
# COMPACT_ATOMS: atom_id res chain seq x y z
N MET A 1 -3.95 3.09 1.40
CA MET A 1 -2.63 2.73 1.91
C MET A 1 -2.43 1.26 1.61
N SER A 2 -1.75 0.96 0.50
CA SER A 2 -1.42 -0.42 0.12
C SER A 2 -0.43 -1.00 1.12
N ALA A 3 -0.68 -2.24 1.51
CA ALA A 3 0.19 -3.19 2.21
C ALA A 3 1.59 -2.66 2.59
N ALA A 4 1.70 -1.99 3.72
CA ALA A 4 2.93 -2.09 4.50
C ALA A 4 2.98 -3.54 4.98
N LEU A 5 3.87 -4.35 4.40
CA LEU A 5 4.09 -5.71 4.84
C LEU A 5 4.73 -5.66 6.23
N THR A 6 3.91 -5.65 7.28
CA THR A 6 4.41 -5.68 8.66
C THR A 6 4.85 -7.12 8.98
N LEU A 7 6.05 -7.51 8.51
CA LEU A 7 6.74 -8.71 8.99
C LEU A 7 7.04 -8.51 10.48
N ARG A 8 6.19 -9.05 11.35
CA ARG A 8 6.40 -8.98 12.80
C ARG A 8 7.65 -9.79 13.19
N TYR A 9 8.70 -9.10 13.62
CA TYR A 9 9.82 -9.57 14.46
C TYR A 9 10.49 -10.90 14.09
N TYR A 10 11.00 -11.02 12.87
CA TYR A 10 11.84 -12.16 12.48
C TYR A 10 13.17 -11.76 11.81
N THR A 11 13.47 -10.45 11.78
CA THR A 11 14.60 -9.80 11.13
C THR A 11 15.07 -8.60 11.97
N ASP A 12 16.30 -8.13 11.76
CA ASP A 12 16.84 -6.93 12.43
C ASP A 12 16.22 -5.63 11.87
N ALA A 13 15.85 -5.60 10.60
CA ALA A 13 15.12 -4.50 9.98
C ALA A 13 13.62 -4.59 10.29
N LYS A 14 12.99 -3.43 10.48
CA LYS A 14 11.57 -3.28 10.83
C LYS A 14 10.72 -2.90 9.62
N LEU A 15 11.29 -2.15 8.68
CA LEU A 15 10.60 -1.63 7.51
C LEU A 15 11.32 -2.03 6.22
N TYR A 16 10.62 -2.77 5.39
CA TYR A 16 11.04 -3.19 4.05
C TYR A 16 10.13 -2.54 3.01
N ALA A 17 10.70 -2.06 1.90
CA ALA A 17 9.93 -1.52 0.79
C ALA A 17 10.65 -1.69 -0.56
N MET A 18 9.94 -1.44 -1.66
CA MET A 18 10.55 -1.44 -2.98
C MET A 18 11.55 -0.29 -3.14
N ALA A 19 12.70 -0.59 -3.74
CA ALA A 19 13.72 0.40 -4.02
C ALA A 19 13.17 1.58 -4.84
N GLY A 20 13.53 2.80 -4.43
CA GLY A 20 13.09 4.04 -5.10
C GLY A 20 11.70 4.54 -4.68
N MET A 21 10.96 3.78 -3.87
CA MET A 21 9.65 4.22 -3.37
C MET A 21 9.76 5.48 -2.50
N ALA A 22 10.76 5.54 -1.63
CA ALA A 22 10.95 6.68 -0.71
C ALA A 22 11.27 7.98 -1.47
N SER A 23 12.12 7.92 -2.50
CA SER A 23 12.52 9.10 -3.28
C SER A 23 11.39 9.64 -4.15
N GLU A 24 10.52 8.77 -4.66
CA GLU A 24 9.43 9.18 -5.54
C GLU A 24 8.13 9.54 -4.82
N ILE A 25 7.86 8.95 -3.65
CA ILE A 25 6.73 9.37 -2.81
C ILE A 25 7.15 10.57 -1.95
N GLY A 26 8.39 10.62 -1.48
CA GLY A 26 9.02 11.76 -0.80
C GLY A 26 8.28 12.16 0.46
N ASN A 27 7.24 12.97 0.31
CA ASN A 27 6.35 13.46 1.35
C ASN A 27 4.94 12.88 1.15
N TYR A 28 4.53 11.94 2.02
CA TYR A 28 3.22 11.31 1.86
C TYR A 28 2.05 12.27 2.16
N VAL A 29 2.29 13.42 2.79
CA VAL A 29 1.27 14.43 3.07
C VAL A 29 0.62 14.94 1.77
N GLU A 30 1.39 15.00 0.67
CA GLU A 30 0.86 15.38 -0.64
C GLU A 30 -0.15 14.34 -1.18
N PHE A 31 0.04 13.06 -0.84
CA PHE A 31 -0.88 11.99 -1.21
C PHE A 31 -2.13 11.94 -0.34
N VAL A 32 -2.11 12.50 0.87
CA VAL A 32 -3.30 12.56 1.77
C VAL A 32 -4.46 13.27 1.07
N GLN A 33 -4.19 14.35 0.34
CA GLN A 33 -5.22 15.06 -0.43
C GLN A 33 -5.79 14.21 -1.57
N VAL A 34 -4.95 13.40 -2.22
CA VAL A 34 -5.41 12.46 -3.27
C VAL A 34 -6.32 11.40 -2.65
N PHE A 35 -5.92 10.82 -1.51
CA PHE A 35 -6.72 9.86 -0.75
C PHE A 35 -8.04 10.47 -0.29
N GLN A 36 -8.05 11.71 0.20
CA GLN A 36 -9.27 12.45 0.54
C GLN A 36 -10.24 12.49 -0.62
N ARG A 37 -9.77 12.91 -1.81
CA ARG A 37 -10.61 13.03 -3.00
C ARG A 37 -11.18 11.68 -3.40
N ALA A 38 -10.37 10.63 -3.40
CA ALA A 38 -10.80 9.27 -3.72
C ALA A 38 -11.85 8.76 -2.73
N MET A 39 -11.63 8.93 -1.42
CA MET A 39 -12.58 8.54 -0.37
C MET A 39 -13.91 9.27 -0.49
N ARG A 40 -13.88 10.60 -0.68
CA ARG A 40 -15.10 11.40 -0.90
C ARG A 40 -15.87 10.90 -2.12
N ARG A 41 -15.17 10.57 -3.21
CA ARG A 41 -15.77 10.03 -4.43
C ARG A 41 -16.41 8.66 -4.20
N LEU A 42 -15.77 7.79 -3.43
CA LEU A 42 -16.32 6.48 -3.04
C LEU A 42 -17.58 6.64 -2.20
N VAL A 43 -17.57 7.49 -1.16
CA VAL A 43 -18.75 7.76 -0.34
C VAL A 43 -19.88 8.33 -1.18
N TYR A 44 -19.56 9.29 -2.07
CA TYR A 44 -20.55 9.90 -2.95
C TYR A 44 -21.23 8.87 -3.86
N LYS A 45 -20.45 7.96 -4.47
CA LYS A 45 -20.96 6.91 -5.36
C LYS A 45 -21.61 5.73 -4.63
N GLY A 46 -21.12 5.39 -3.43
CA GLY A 46 -21.52 4.19 -2.69
C GLY A 46 -22.82 4.33 -1.90
N HIS A 47 -23.22 5.55 -1.54
CA HIS A 47 -24.47 5.81 -0.81
C HIS A 47 -25.49 6.48 -1.72
N HIS A 48 -26.64 5.84 -1.92
CA HIS A 48 -27.75 6.37 -2.71
C HIS A 48 -28.58 7.40 -1.94
N ASP A 49 -28.78 7.18 -0.63
CA ASP A 49 -29.49 8.11 0.24
C ASP A 49 -28.65 9.37 0.53
N ASN A 50 -29.28 10.54 0.38
CA ASN A 50 -28.58 11.81 0.50
C ASN A 50 -28.21 12.16 1.95
N THR A 51 -29.02 11.75 2.92
CA THR A 51 -28.80 12.04 4.33
C THR A 51 -27.62 11.24 4.87
N THR A 52 -27.59 9.93 4.59
CA THR A 52 -26.46 9.05 4.90
C THR A 52 -25.20 9.52 4.19
N ARG A 53 -25.28 9.85 2.89
CA ARG A 53 -24.13 10.34 2.12
C ARG A 53 -23.51 11.59 2.75
N LEU A 54 -24.32 12.58 3.10
CA LEU A 54 -23.82 13.82 3.74
C LEU A 54 -23.21 13.55 5.11
N THR A 55 -23.77 12.61 5.87
CA THR A 55 -23.23 12.20 7.17
C THR A 55 -21.87 11.55 7.04
N GLU A 56 -21.72 10.58 6.13
CA GLU A 56 -20.45 9.90 5.90
C GLU A 56 -19.40 10.83 5.26
N LEU A 57 -19.80 11.76 4.38
CA LEU A 57 -18.87 12.78 3.84
C LEU A 57 -18.31 13.68 4.94
N LYS A 58 -19.16 14.13 5.87
CA LYS A 58 -18.70 14.90 7.03
C LYS A 58 -17.72 14.09 7.89
N ARG A 59 -18.02 12.81 8.13
CA ARG A 59 -17.13 11.93 8.90
C ARG A 59 -15.76 11.75 8.23
N VAL A 60 -15.73 11.59 6.90
CA VAL A 60 -14.46 11.55 6.14
C VAL A 60 -13.69 12.86 6.29
N ASP A 61 -14.36 14.00 6.14
CA ASP A 61 -13.71 15.31 6.25
C ASP A 61 -13.17 15.56 7.67
N THR A 62 -13.92 15.20 8.72
CA THR A 62 -13.45 15.28 10.10
C THR A 62 -12.22 14.42 10.34
N GLY A 63 -12.23 13.15 9.92
CA GLY A 63 -11.10 12.25 10.13
C GLY A 63 -9.83 12.70 9.41
N ILE A 64 -9.97 13.38 8.27
CA ILE A 64 -8.83 13.95 7.55
C ILE A 64 -8.29 15.20 8.24
N PHE A 65 -9.17 16.05 8.78
CA PHE A 65 -8.75 17.18 9.60
C PHE A 65 -7.98 16.70 10.85
N GLU A 66 -8.50 15.70 11.57
CA GLU A 66 -7.82 15.11 12.73
C GLU A 66 -6.46 14.49 12.35
N PHE A 67 -6.37 13.85 11.18
CA PHE A 67 -5.12 13.32 10.67
C PHE A 67 -4.10 14.41 10.37
N HIS A 68 -4.50 15.48 9.66
CA HIS A 68 -3.63 16.63 9.41
C HIS A 68 -3.19 17.33 10.70
N ASP A 69 -4.11 17.53 11.64
CA ASP A 69 -3.80 18.12 12.94
C ASP A 69 -2.78 17.27 13.72
N ALA A 70 -2.90 15.94 13.66
CA ALA A 70 -1.92 15.03 14.25
C ALA A 70 -0.55 15.08 13.53
N LEU A 71 -0.52 15.30 12.22
CA LEU A 71 0.74 15.47 11.48
C LEU A 71 1.43 16.79 11.81
N ASP A 72 0.68 17.89 11.80
CA ASP A 72 1.23 19.23 11.97
C ASP A 72 1.67 19.50 13.41
N ASN A 73 0.99 18.89 14.40
CA ASN A 73 1.22 19.17 15.81
C ASN A 73 1.94 18.06 16.59
N SER A 74 2.33 16.95 15.95
CA SER A 74 3.11 15.91 16.62
C SER A 74 4.54 15.82 16.09
N GLU A 75 5.52 16.01 16.98
CA GLU A 75 6.93 15.66 16.72
C GLU A 75 7.14 14.15 16.48
N LYS A 76 6.07 13.35 16.55
CA LYS A 76 6.11 11.88 16.50
C LYS A 76 5.94 11.31 15.10
N VAL A 77 5.53 12.11 14.12
CA VAL A 77 5.27 11.61 12.77
C VAL A 77 6.21 12.29 11.79
N ASP A 78 7.16 11.51 11.28
CA ASP A 78 8.03 11.93 10.19
C ASP A 78 7.24 11.89 8.87
N PRO A 79 7.03 13.03 8.18
CA PRO A 79 6.30 13.06 6.92
C PRO A 79 7.06 12.40 5.76
N TYR A 80 8.35 12.11 5.93
CA TYR A 80 9.17 11.44 4.95
C TYR A 80 9.19 9.92 5.18
N LEU A 81 9.00 9.17 4.10
CA LEU A 81 9.13 7.72 4.16
C LEU A 81 10.59 7.32 4.31
N ASN A 82 10.89 6.61 5.39
CA ASN A 82 12.19 6.03 5.66
C ASN A 82 12.05 4.51 5.81
N PHE A 83 12.84 3.76 5.04
CA PHE A 83 12.86 2.30 5.06
C PHE A 83 14.24 1.81 5.53
N ASP A 84 14.26 0.74 6.32
CA ASP A 84 15.53 0.16 6.79
C ASP A 84 16.24 -0.59 5.67
N VAL A 85 15.46 -1.23 4.80
CA VAL A 85 15.94 -2.04 3.68
C VAL A 85 15.05 -1.82 2.46
N GLU A 86 15.69 -1.47 1.35
CA GLU A 86 15.06 -1.44 0.03
C GLU A 86 15.24 -2.79 -0.67
N LEU A 87 14.19 -3.25 -1.35
CA LEU A 87 14.11 -4.55 -2.00
C LEU A 87 13.81 -4.40 -3.49
N VAL A 88 14.32 -5.35 -4.28
CA VAL A 88 14.00 -5.55 -5.69
C VAL A 88 13.63 -7.01 -5.97
N GLU A 89 13.14 -7.28 -7.18
CA GLU A 89 12.89 -8.65 -7.61
C GLU A 89 14.17 -9.50 -7.55
N GLY A 90 14.02 -10.73 -7.05
CA GLY A 90 15.10 -11.69 -6.92
C GLY A 90 15.86 -11.59 -5.59
N ASP A 91 15.64 -10.53 -4.81
CA ASP A 91 16.20 -10.45 -3.46
C ASP A 91 15.69 -11.59 -2.57
N VAL A 92 16.53 -12.02 -1.65
CA VAL A 92 16.21 -13.04 -0.65
C VAL A 92 16.56 -12.50 0.73
N ILE A 93 15.58 -12.49 1.63
CA ILE A 93 15.76 -12.12 3.04
C ILE A 93 15.64 -13.35 3.93
N GLN A 94 16.43 -13.39 5.00
CA GLN A 94 16.33 -14.42 6.03
C GLN A 94 15.38 -13.95 7.13
N ALA A 95 14.24 -14.62 7.30
CA ALA A 95 13.27 -14.27 8.33
C ALA A 95 12.76 -15.53 9.01
N GLY A 96 12.96 -15.66 10.32
CA GLY A 96 12.36 -16.74 11.11
C GLY A 96 12.88 -18.13 10.73
N GLY A 97 14.14 -18.21 10.29
CA GLY A 97 14.76 -19.44 9.81
C GLY A 97 14.26 -19.91 8.43
N ARG A 98 13.61 -19.00 7.67
CA ARG A 98 13.16 -19.23 6.30
C ARG A 98 13.81 -18.24 5.35
N GLU A 99 14.02 -18.68 4.12
CA GLU A 99 14.41 -17.84 3.00
C GLU A 99 13.16 -17.28 2.34
N ILE A 100 13.02 -15.96 2.34
CA ILE A 100 11.89 -15.26 1.74
C ILE A 100 12.40 -14.57 0.47
N GLY A 101 11.98 -15.07 -0.68
CA GLY A 101 12.25 -14.44 -1.96
C GLY A 101 11.27 -13.31 -2.25
N ILE A 102 11.67 -12.35 -3.07
CA ILE A 102 10.88 -11.18 -3.45
C ILE A 102 10.59 -11.19 -4.95
N LEU A 103 9.31 -11.09 -5.32
CA LEU A 103 8.86 -10.88 -6.70
C LEU A 103 8.34 -9.46 -6.88
N TYR A 104 8.66 -8.84 -8.01
CA TYR A 104 8.04 -7.58 -8.39
C TYR A 104 6.68 -7.86 -9.03
N THR A 105 5.62 -7.29 -8.44
CA THR A 105 4.25 -7.68 -8.77
C THR A 105 3.35 -6.45 -8.89
N PRO A 106 3.62 -5.58 -9.88
CA PRO A 106 2.86 -4.34 -10.05
C PRO A 106 1.41 -4.63 -10.44
N GLY A 107 0.54 -3.66 -10.17
CA GLY A 107 -0.85 -3.71 -10.62
C GLY A 107 -1.78 -3.04 -9.63
N HIS A 108 -1.76 -3.49 -8.37
CA HIS A 108 -2.49 -2.81 -7.29
C HIS A 108 -2.03 -1.36 -7.13
N ASN A 109 -0.71 -1.21 -7.07
CA ASN A 109 0.08 0.00 -7.30
C ASN A 109 1.39 -0.40 -7.99
N ARG A 110 2.20 0.59 -8.34
CA ARG A 110 3.48 0.36 -9.02
C ARG A 110 4.62 -0.15 -8.15
N TRP A 111 4.46 -0.10 -6.82
CA TRP A 111 5.47 -0.45 -5.80
C TRP A 111 5.26 -1.84 -5.19
N HIS A 112 4.29 -2.60 -5.68
CA HIS A 112 3.83 -3.80 -5.01
C HIS A 112 4.82 -4.96 -5.19
N LEU A 113 5.24 -5.54 -4.06
CA LEU A 113 6.10 -6.71 -3.98
C LEU A 113 5.31 -7.91 -3.43
N THR A 114 5.60 -9.10 -3.94
CA THR A 114 5.06 -10.36 -3.42
C THR A 114 6.18 -11.19 -2.82
N PRO A 115 6.29 -11.24 -1.48
CA PRO A 115 7.18 -12.18 -0.81
C PRO A 115 6.70 -13.61 -0.97
N TYR A 116 7.62 -14.55 -1.03
CA TYR A 116 7.32 -15.98 -1.09
C TYR A 116 8.35 -16.81 -0.34
N ILE A 117 7.92 -17.94 0.22
CA ILE A 117 8.85 -18.86 0.90
C ILE A 117 9.53 -19.72 -0.15
N LEU A 118 10.86 -19.64 -0.21
CA LEU A 118 11.67 -20.39 -1.18
C LEU A 118 11.41 -21.90 -1.05
N GLY A 119 11.07 -22.54 -2.16
CA GLY A 119 10.80 -23.99 -2.21
C GLY A 119 9.43 -24.46 -1.67
N GLU A 120 8.65 -23.60 -1.00
CA GLU A 120 7.39 -24.03 -0.34
C GLU A 120 6.11 -23.71 -1.15
N LYS A 121 6.20 -23.04 -2.31
CA LYS A 121 5.04 -22.60 -3.13
C LYS A 121 4.01 -21.77 -2.35
N ILE A 122 4.44 -21.05 -1.32
CA ILE A 122 3.60 -20.16 -0.50
C ILE A 122 3.97 -18.71 -0.82
N TYR A 123 2.97 -17.91 -1.21
CA TYR A 123 3.10 -16.53 -1.65
C TYR A 123 2.21 -15.61 -0.80
N PHE A 124 2.73 -14.46 -0.41
CA PHE A 124 2.02 -13.45 0.36
C PHE A 124 1.64 -12.28 -0.56
N THR A 125 0.51 -12.42 -1.25
CA THR A 125 0.13 -11.51 -2.36
C THR A 125 -0.45 -10.16 -1.91
N GLY A 126 -0.62 -9.93 -0.61
CA GLY A 126 -1.22 -8.71 -0.08
C GLY A 126 -2.56 -8.39 -0.77
N ASP A 127 -2.69 -7.14 -1.23
CA ASP A 127 -3.91 -6.62 -1.84
C ASP A 127 -3.98 -6.89 -3.36
N LEU A 128 -2.93 -7.46 -3.95
CA LEU A 128 -2.87 -7.77 -5.38
C LEU A 128 -3.91 -8.81 -5.79
N VAL A 129 -4.14 -9.81 -4.92
CA VAL A 129 -5.12 -10.89 -5.13
C VAL A 129 -5.96 -11.07 -3.87
N LEU A 130 -7.20 -10.58 -3.90
CA LEU A 130 -8.20 -10.76 -2.85
C LEU A 130 -9.18 -11.86 -3.31
N GLN A 131 -8.96 -13.10 -2.89
CA GLN A 131 -9.71 -14.27 -3.38
C GLN A 131 -9.69 -14.37 -4.92
N ASN A 132 -10.82 -14.14 -5.57
CA ASN A 132 -11.02 -14.30 -7.01
C ASN A 132 -10.93 -12.95 -7.76
N ILE A 133 -10.65 -11.86 -7.04
CA ILE A 133 -10.66 -10.49 -7.57
C ILE A 133 -9.30 -9.83 -7.29
N SER A 134 -8.82 -9.02 -8.24
CA SER A 134 -7.72 -8.10 -7.97
C SER A 134 -8.27 -6.79 -7.45
N SER A 135 -7.57 -6.18 -6.48
CA SER A 135 -7.84 -4.79 -6.12
C SER A 135 -6.84 -3.90 -6.85
N ILE A 136 -7.33 -2.99 -7.68
CA ILE A 136 -6.49 -2.07 -8.48
C ILE A 136 -6.97 -0.65 -8.22
N TYR A 137 -6.08 0.19 -7.68
CA TYR A 137 -6.38 1.61 -7.43
C TYR A 137 -5.86 2.47 -8.58
N ALA A 138 -6.53 2.37 -9.74
CA ALA A 138 -6.13 3.09 -10.95
C ALA A 138 -6.18 4.63 -10.84
N GLU A 139 -6.87 5.17 -9.82
CA GLU A 139 -6.97 6.61 -9.58
C GLU A 139 -5.74 7.19 -8.84
N ILE A 140 -4.81 6.34 -8.40
CA ILE A 140 -3.57 6.73 -7.71
C ILE A 140 -2.38 6.36 -8.61
N ASP A 141 -2.05 5.08 -8.66
CA ASP A 141 -0.90 4.56 -9.41
C ASP A 141 -1.05 3.06 -9.77
N GLY A 142 -2.24 2.49 -9.57
CA GLY A 142 -2.55 1.12 -10.01
C GLY A 142 -2.75 1.04 -11.53
N ASN A 143 -2.43 -0.11 -12.12
CA ASN A 143 -2.54 -0.31 -13.56
C ASN A 143 -3.03 -1.73 -13.91
N LEU A 144 -4.18 -1.79 -14.59
CA LEU A 144 -4.79 -3.04 -15.08
C LEU A 144 -3.93 -3.76 -16.12
N TYR A 145 -3.19 -3.01 -16.94
CA TYR A 145 -2.30 -3.59 -17.95
C TYR A 145 -1.11 -4.30 -17.29
N ASP A 146 -0.48 -3.64 -16.30
CA ASP A 146 0.66 -4.19 -15.57
C ASP A 146 0.25 -5.44 -14.79
N TYR A 147 -0.93 -5.41 -14.14
CA TYR A 147 -1.51 -6.59 -13.51
C TYR A 147 -1.71 -7.75 -14.50
N HIS A 148 -2.20 -7.46 -15.71
CA HIS A 148 -2.46 -8.49 -16.71
C HIS A 148 -1.17 -9.14 -17.22
N ILE A 149 -0.11 -8.35 -17.47
CA ILE A 149 1.21 -8.86 -17.84
C ILE A 149 1.75 -9.79 -16.74
N PHE A 150 1.71 -9.33 -15.49
CA PHE A 150 2.16 -10.13 -14.35
C PHE A 150 1.40 -11.46 -14.28
N ARG A 151 0.06 -11.42 -14.29
CA ARG A 151 -0.78 -12.63 -14.22
C ARG A 151 -0.50 -13.63 -15.33
N SER A 152 -0.14 -13.16 -16.52
CA SER A 152 0.14 -14.01 -17.69
C SER A 152 1.50 -14.72 -17.63
N SER A 153 2.33 -14.36 -16.66
CA SER A 153 3.69 -14.90 -16.48
C SER A 153 3.75 -16.12 -15.54
N PHE A 154 2.60 -16.57 -15.03
CA PHE A 154 2.41 -17.74 -14.16
C PHE A 154 1.31 -18.64 -14.73
#